data_AF-A0A2A2D7U3-F1
#
_entry.id   AF-A0A2A2D7U3-F1
#
_cell.length_a   1.000
_cell.length_b   1.000
_cell.length_c   1.000
_cell.angle_alpha   90.00
_cell.angle_beta   90.00
_cell.angle_gamma   90.00
#
_symmetry.space_group_name_H-M   'P 1'
#
loop_
_entity.id
_entity.type
_entity.pdbx_description
1 polymer ?
#
loop_
_entity_poly.entity_id
_entity_poly.type
_entity_poly.pdbx_seq_one_letter_code
_entity_poly.pdbx_strand_id
1 'polypeptide(L)'
;MGYAYYTVRRKGEQIAAGYSVVAVCDESGCAEQIDRGLACLCGTHPGGDEYGCGGYFCGQHLFIGPNADTGDLCARCLEQASTAL
;
A
#
# COMPACT_ATOMS: atom_id res chain seq x y z
N MET A 1 1.83 -10.05 11.37
CA MET A 1 2.32 -11.14 10.50
C MET A 1 1.45 -11.16 9.25
N GLY A 2 2.04 -11.02 8.06
CA GLY A 2 1.32 -11.08 6.78
C GLY A 2 1.23 -12.51 6.22
N TYR A 3 0.44 -12.71 5.16
CA TYR A 3 0.35 -13.98 4.44
C TYR A 3 1.31 -14.00 3.24
N ALA A 4 1.83 -15.19 2.88
CA ALA A 4 2.72 -15.35 1.73
C ALA A 4 2.01 -15.01 0.42
N TYR A 5 0.80 -15.56 0.24
CA TYR A 5 -0.01 -15.38 -0.96
C TYR A 5 -1.49 -15.42 -0.59
N TYR A 6 -2.27 -14.48 -1.14
CA TYR A 6 -3.72 -14.40 -1.06
C TYR A 6 -4.25 -13.51 -2.18
N THR A 7 -5.57 -13.41 -2.31
CA THR A 7 -6.21 -12.49 -3.28
C THR A 7 -7.07 -11.48 -2.57
N VAL A 8 -7.10 -10.25 -3.09
CA VAL A 8 -7.92 -9.15 -2.58
C VAL A 8 -8.58 -8.40 -3.72
N ARG A 9 -9.65 -7.67 -3.41
CA ARG A 9 -10.28 -6.75 -4.37
C ARG A 9 -9.72 -5.35 -4.19
N ARG A 10 -9.19 -4.76 -5.26
CA ARG A 10 -8.72 -3.36 -5.32
C ARG A 10 -9.34 -2.70 -6.54
N LYS A 11 -10.04 -1.57 -6.36
CA LYS A 11 -10.72 -0.84 -7.45
C LYS A 11 -11.64 -1.71 -8.32
N GLY A 12 -12.30 -2.70 -7.73
CA GLY A 12 -13.19 -3.63 -8.42
C GLY A 12 -12.50 -4.84 -9.07
N GLU A 13 -11.18 -4.89 -9.09
CA GLU A 13 -10.40 -5.97 -9.68
C GLU A 13 -9.81 -6.89 -8.61
N GLN A 14 -9.73 -8.19 -8.91
CA GLN A 14 -9.05 -9.15 -8.02
C GLN A 14 -7.56 -9.16 -8.32
N ILE A 15 -6.72 -8.93 -7.30
CA ILE A 15 -5.26 -8.93 -7.41
C ILE A 15 -4.64 -9.93 -6.46
N ALA A 16 -3.48 -10.48 -6.83
CA ALA A 16 -2.62 -11.24 -5.92
C ALA A 16 -1.88 -10.30 -4.96
N ALA A 17 -1.82 -10.68 -3.69
CA ALA A 17 -1.13 -9.99 -2.60
C ALA A 17 -0.37 -10.97 -1.70
N GLY A 18 0.54 -10.45 -0.89
CA GLY A 18 1.37 -11.21 0.04
C GLY A 18 2.87 -11.12 -0.25
N TYR A 19 3.68 -11.49 0.75
CA TYR A 19 5.14 -11.31 0.71
C TYR A 19 5.87 -12.24 -0.28
N SER A 20 5.17 -13.23 -0.86
CA SER A 20 5.72 -14.05 -1.95
C SER A 20 5.27 -13.58 -3.34
N VAL A 21 4.52 -12.47 -3.44
CA VAL A 21 4.08 -11.90 -4.71
C VAL A 21 5.05 -10.81 -5.13
N VAL A 22 5.95 -11.15 -6.05
CA VAL A 22 6.90 -10.20 -6.65
C VAL A 22 6.12 -9.15 -7.46
N ALA A 23 6.47 -7.89 -7.26
CA ALA A 23 5.87 -6.76 -7.93
C ALA A 23 6.92 -5.64 -8.17
N VAL A 24 6.47 -4.60 -8.85
CA VAL A 24 7.19 -3.33 -8.97
C VAL A 24 6.41 -2.30 -8.16
N CYS A 25 7.10 -1.34 -7.56
CA CYS A 25 6.48 -0.21 -6.88
C CYS A 25 5.36 0.42 -7.72
N ASP A 26 4.19 0.68 -7.12
CA ASP A 26 3.03 1.28 -7.78
C ASP A 26 3.21 2.80 -8.04
N GLU A 27 4.39 3.38 -7.74
CA GLU A 27 4.65 4.78 -8.03
C GLU A 27 5.04 4.96 -9.50
N SER A 28 4.45 5.97 -10.14
CA SER A 28 4.65 6.19 -11.57
C SER A 28 6.11 6.51 -11.87
N GLY A 29 6.74 5.67 -12.70
CA GLY A 29 8.14 5.83 -13.09
C GLY A 29 9.16 5.21 -12.13
N CYS A 30 8.72 4.59 -11.03
CA CYS A 30 9.60 3.81 -10.17
C CYS A 30 9.73 2.37 -10.72
N ALA A 31 10.96 1.86 -10.78
CA ALA A 31 11.26 0.50 -11.24
C ALA A 31 11.77 -0.42 -10.12
N GLU A 32 11.67 0.01 -8.85
CA GLU A 32 12.14 -0.77 -7.72
C GLU A 32 11.30 -2.03 -7.52
N GLN A 33 11.97 -3.17 -7.39
CA GLN A 33 11.32 -4.45 -7.12
C GLN A 33 10.92 -4.54 -5.65
N ILE A 34 9.70 -5.00 -5.41
CA ILE A 34 9.12 -5.17 -4.08
C ILE A 34 8.33 -6.48 -4.02
N ASP A 35 7.77 -6.78 -2.86
CA ASP A 35 6.66 -7.72 -2.72
C ASP A 35 5.35 -6.98 -2.39
N ARG A 36 4.22 -7.70 -2.46
CA ARG A 36 2.90 -7.17 -2.05
C ARG A 36 2.55 -7.53 -0.61
N GLY A 37 3.55 -7.55 0.27
CA GLY A 37 3.41 -7.71 1.70
C GLY A 37 3.02 -6.40 2.39
N LEU A 38 2.67 -6.50 3.67
CA LEU A 38 2.17 -5.37 4.46
C LEU A 38 3.21 -4.27 4.67
N ALA A 39 4.51 -4.60 4.60
CA ALA A 39 5.58 -3.60 4.72
C ALA A 39 5.66 -2.64 3.52
N CYS A 40 5.02 -2.98 2.41
CA CYS A 40 4.93 -2.13 1.23
C CYS A 40 3.52 -1.54 1.06
N LEU A 41 2.57 -1.84 1.94
CA LEU A 41 1.16 -1.48 1.75
C LEU A 41 0.93 0.00 2.04
N CYS A 42 0.19 0.66 1.15
CA CYS A 42 -0.43 1.96 1.42
C CYS A 42 -1.82 1.76 2.06
N GLY A 43 -1.91 2.08 3.35
CA GLY A 43 -3.05 1.86 4.23
C GLY A 43 -2.82 0.76 5.24
N THR A 44 -3.88 0.36 5.93
CA THR A 44 -3.91 -0.74 6.88
C THR A 44 -4.55 -2.01 6.30
N HIS A 45 -5.39 -1.87 5.26
CA HIS A 45 -6.11 -2.98 4.65
C HIS A 45 -5.75 -3.16 3.16
N PRO A 46 -5.20 -4.33 2.77
CA PRO A 46 -5.04 -4.70 1.37
C PRO A 46 -6.34 -4.57 0.57
N GLY A 47 -6.29 -3.89 -0.58
CA GLY A 47 -7.47 -3.56 -1.38
C GLY A 47 -7.97 -2.12 -1.23
N GLY A 48 -7.52 -1.43 -0.20
CA GLY A 48 -7.84 -0.03 0.09
C GLY A 48 -8.75 0.10 1.31
N ASP A 49 -8.62 1.21 2.01
CA ASP A 49 -9.37 1.57 3.21
C ASP A 49 -9.71 3.07 3.19
N GLU A 50 -10.05 3.63 4.35
CA GLU A 50 -10.41 5.04 4.50
C GLU A 50 -9.27 6.02 4.18
N TYR A 51 -8.01 5.62 4.35
CA TYR A 51 -6.85 6.50 4.19
C TYR A 51 -5.92 6.04 3.05
N GLY A 52 -5.75 4.73 2.88
CA GLY A 52 -4.85 4.11 1.91
C GLY A 52 -5.54 3.63 0.65
N CYS A 53 -4.86 3.77 -0.48
CA CYS A 53 -5.36 3.34 -1.79
C CYS A 53 -5.20 1.82 -2.07
N GLY A 54 -4.67 1.05 -1.12
CA GLY A 54 -4.44 -0.39 -1.24
C GLY A 54 -3.36 -0.77 -2.26
N GLY A 55 -2.52 0.19 -2.67
CA GLY A 55 -1.36 -0.04 -3.52
C GLY A 55 -0.12 -0.46 -2.73
N TYR A 56 0.92 -0.87 -3.46
CA TYR A 56 2.17 -1.33 -2.87
C TYR A 56 3.36 -0.49 -3.34
N PHE A 57 4.11 0.06 -2.40
CA PHE A 57 5.16 1.05 -2.64
C PHE A 57 6.46 0.64 -1.96
N CYS A 58 7.60 0.98 -2.59
CA CYS A 58 8.91 0.82 -1.97
C CYS A 58 9.10 1.82 -0.82
N GLY A 59 10.15 1.62 -0.02
CA GLY A 59 10.45 2.50 1.12
C GLY A 59 10.75 3.96 0.76
N GLN A 60 11.00 4.29 -0.52
CA GLN A 60 11.15 5.68 -0.96
C GLN A 60 9.81 6.38 -1.21
N HIS A 61 8.75 5.61 -1.47
CA HIS A 61 7.43 6.12 -1.83
C HIS A 61 6.36 5.77 -0.79
N LEU A 62 6.78 5.24 0.35
CA LEU A 62 5.94 4.89 1.48
C LEU A 62 6.39 5.69 2.71
N PHE A 63 5.45 6.35 3.37
CA PHE A 63 5.69 7.31 4.45
C PHE A 63 4.86 6.94 5.67
N ILE A 64 5.38 7.21 6.87
CA ILE A 64 4.64 6.99 8.11
C ILE A 64 3.41 7.91 8.12
N GLY A 65 2.22 7.33 8.26
CA GLY A 65 0.98 8.09 8.35
C GLY A 65 0.87 8.94 9.62
N PRO A 66 -0.05 9.93 9.64
CA PRO A 66 -0.14 10.90 10.74
C PRO A 66 -0.59 10.30 12.07
N ASN A 67 -1.21 9.12 12.08
CA ASN A 67 -1.63 8.43 13.28
C ASN A 67 -1.62 6.90 13.10
N ALA A 68 -1.84 6.16 14.19
CA ALA A 68 -1.79 4.69 14.18
C ALA A 68 -2.84 4.03 13.27
N ASP A 69 -3.97 4.71 13.04
CA ASP A 69 -5.10 4.16 12.26
C ASP A 69 -4.85 4.29 10.75
N THR A 70 -4.00 5.24 10.32
CA THR A 70 -3.64 5.45 8.91
C THR A 70 -2.68 4.41 8.33
N GLY A 71 -1.85 3.79 9.17
CA GLY A 71 -0.74 2.94 8.70
C GLY A 71 0.31 3.74 7.92
N ASP A 72 1.05 3.06 7.06
CA ASP A 72 1.97 3.71 6.13
C ASP A 72 1.23 4.12 4.84
N LEU A 73 1.56 5.28 4.27
CA LEU A 73 0.83 5.89 3.16
C LEU A 73 1.77 6.26 2.01
N CYS A 74 1.28 6.19 0.78
CA CYS A 74 1.96 6.82 -0.35
C CYS A 74 1.77 8.34 -0.32
N ALA A 75 2.61 9.09 -1.05
CA ALA A 75 2.59 10.56 -1.04
C ALA A 75 1.19 11.16 -1.27
N ARG A 76 0.44 10.63 -2.24
CA ARG A 76 -0.92 11.08 -2.58
C ARG A 76 -1.93 10.86 -1.45
N CYS A 77 -1.83 9.75 -0.73
CA CYS A 77 -2.73 9.42 0.39
C CYS A 77 -2.34 10.18 1.65
N LEU A 78 -1.05 10.39 1.89
CA LEU A 78 -0.55 11.17 3.02
C LEU A 78 -1.04 12.63 2.95
N GLU A 79 -1.00 13.23 1.77
CA GLU A 79 -1.50 14.60 1.53
C GLU A 79 -3.00 14.71 1.85
N GLN A 80 -3.79 13.72 1.42
CA GLN A 80 -5.24 13.67 1.68
C GLN A 80 -5.54 13.48 3.17
N ALA A 81 -4.87 12.53 3.83
CA ALA A 81 -5.05 12.25 5.25
C ALA A 81 -4.65 13.45 6.13
N SER A 82 -3.63 14.21 5.72
CA SER A 82 -3.18 15.40 6.46
C SER A 82 -4.15 16.59 6.35
N THR A 83 -4.98 16.62 5.31
CA THR A 83 -5.97 17.69 5.09
C THR A 83 -7.30 17.38 5.78
N ALA A 84 -7.55 16.11 6.13
CA ALA A 84 -8.77 15.64 6.78
C ALA A 84 -8.72 15.73 8.32
N LEU A 85 -7.59 16.18 8.89
CA LEU A 85 -7.37 16.43 10.32
C LEU A 85 -7.66 17.89 10.67
#